data_AF-A0A4R3SZF9-F1
#
_entry.id   AF-A0A4R3SZF9-F1
#
_cell.length_a   1.000
_cell.length_b   1.000
_cell.length_c   1.000
_cell.angle_alpha   90.00
_cell.angle_beta   90.00
_cell.angle_gamma   90.00
#
_symmetry.space_group_name_H-M   'P 1'
#
loop_
_entity.id
_entity.type
_entity.pdbx_description
1 polymer ?
#
loop_
_entity_poly.entity_id
_entity_poly.type
_entity_poly.pdbx_seq_one_letter_code
_entity_poly.pdbx_strand_id
1 'polypeptide(L)'
;MHGGMASGTQTAGDVVPDEVVPDGKEQAGGPLLRLADGVVPLVIADRPVLFIEATQRLNALNGSAGMLVALLADGIGLADLRHELHETMGMSAGEVDALVVAWSAQRVMAADFGPSDVQGHLVQLRAGGRDILVHFPEGAWGRELAAAYAHLPALDAAEAGAAEIDSAARVTVEAMGHGPDELAGIFDEQAGTLAARDAAAPVLRGAIVDLVLEQPGYVALHAACLVSPHGPDSGAVLLIGAPGAGKSTLATMAAVSTGPLGLAGDDIVLFDPRSGLVMGVPLPLTVKSGSWDRLAAVLPGLAALPPVLRADGQWLRYAPLPSPVAPAWQRVAAIVDLRREDGRAAGLVPQSPIDCLGRLLEEGFVREGRCTAAQMRGLARMVDNADTCTLHYAEAEAALPLIEALLA
;
A
#
# COMPACT_ATOMS: atom_id res chain seq x y z
N MET A 1 67.76 -16.84 -66.08
CA MET A 1 67.11 -17.78 -65.15
C MET A 1 67.53 -17.42 -63.74
N HIS A 2 66.57 -17.30 -62.81
CA HIS A 2 66.68 -17.21 -61.33
C HIS A 2 67.69 -16.17 -60.75
N GLY A 3 67.41 -15.39 -59.71
CA GLY A 3 66.49 -15.52 -58.59
C GLY A 3 67.31 -15.50 -57.29
N GLY A 4 67.14 -14.46 -56.45
CA GLY A 4 67.52 -14.50 -55.05
C GLY A 4 68.32 -13.30 -54.49
N MET A 5 67.67 -12.63 -53.53
CA MET A 5 68.20 -12.08 -52.26
C MET A 5 68.24 -10.56 -52.05
N ALA A 6 67.47 -10.18 -51.02
CA ALA A 6 67.72 -9.20 -49.96
C ALA A 6 67.74 -7.69 -50.28
N SER A 7 66.74 -6.99 -49.73
CA SER A 7 66.93 -5.66 -49.14
C SER A 7 65.98 -5.50 -47.95
N GLY A 8 66.53 -5.14 -46.80
CA GLY A 8 65.80 -4.75 -45.62
C GLY A 8 65.92 -3.24 -45.39
N THR A 9 64.83 -2.62 -44.91
CA THR A 9 64.74 -1.76 -43.72
C THR A 9 63.50 -0.86 -43.82
N GLN A 10 62.45 -1.22 -43.08
CA GLN A 10 61.49 -0.28 -42.48
C GLN A 10 60.76 -1.05 -41.37
N THR A 11 61.01 -0.63 -40.13
CA THR A 11 60.40 -1.15 -38.91
C THR A 11 58.97 -0.60 -38.80
N ALA A 12 58.01 -1.51 -38.79
CA ALA A 12 56.59 -1.25 -38.60
C ALA A 12 56.31 -0.85 -37.13
N GLY A 13 55.42 0.13 -36.96
CA GLY A 13 54.81 0.45 -35.68
C GLY A 13 53.72 -0.55 -35.33
N ASP A 14 53.69 -0.95 -34.07
CA ASP A 14 52.65 -1.77 -33.47
C ASP A 14 51.32 -0.99 -33.41
N VAL A 15 50.29 -1.58 -33.99
CA VAL A 15 48.89 -1.15 -33.86
C VAL A 15 48.29 -1.91 -32.68
N VAL A 16 47.96 -1.18 -31.62
CA VAL A 16 47.15 -1.67 -30.50
C VAL A 16 45.71 -1.83 -31.00
N PRO A 17 45.01 -2.96 -30.72
CA PRO A 17 43.63 -3.13 -31.14
C PRO A 17 42.70 -2.22 -30.31
N ASP A 18 41.81 -1.51 -31.02
CA ASP A 18 40.70 -0.73 -30.46
C ASP A 18 39.89 -1.61 -29.49
N GLU A 19 39.87 -1.21 -28.22
CA GLU A 19 38.87 -1.66 -27.26
C GLU A 19 37.49 -1.22 -27.74
N VAL A 20 36.67 -2.22 -28.07
CA VAL A 20 35.25 -2.06 -28.31
C VAL A 20 34.60 -1.60 -27.01
N VAL A 21 34.29 -0.31 -26.93
CA VAL A 21 33.39 0.25 -25.92
C VAL A 21 32.02 -0.41 -26.11
N PRO A 22 31.45 -1.11 -25.12
CA PRO A 22 30.09 -1.57 -25.22
C PRO A 22 29.16 -0.36 -25.11
N ASP A 23 28.33 -0.16 -26.14
CA ASP A 23 27.15 0.71 -26.12
C ASP A 23 26.16 0.17 -25.06
N GLY A 24 26.41 0.51 -23.80
CA GLY A 24 25.45 0.42 -22.71
C GLY A 24 24.70 1.74 -22.64
N LYS A 25 23.39 1.71 -22.88
CA LYS A 25 22.51 2.79 -22.41
C LYS A 25 22.55 2.80 -20.88
N GLU A 26 23.46 3.57 -20.28
CA GLU A 26 23.33 4.01 -18.89
C GLU A 26 22.09 4.90 -18.79
N GLN A 27 20.97 4.33 -18.34
CA GLN A 27 19.91 5.13 -17.71
C GLN A 27 20.43 5.56 -16.34
N ALA A 28 21.27 6.60 -16.31
CA ALA A 28 21.83 7.16 -15.10
C ALA A 28 20.87 8.19 -14.50
N GLY A 29 20.10 7.75 -13.51
CA GLY A 29 19.28 8.60 -12.66
C GLY A 29 18.46 7.76 -11.69
N GLY A 30 19.11 7.06 -10.74
CA GLY A 30 18.41 6.44 -9.61
C GLY A 30 17.71 7.50 -8.73
N PRO A 31 16.92 7.08 -7.72
CA PRO A 31 16.23 8.06 -6.87
C PRO A 31 17.24 8.96 -6.15
N LEU A 32 16.87 10.23 -6.03
CA LEU A 32 17.58 11.21 -5.24
C LEU A 32 17.09 11.11 -3.80
N LEU A 33 17.98 10.76 -2.88
CA LEU A 33 17.67 10.56 -1.47
C LEU A 33 17.91 11.85 -0.69
N ARG A 34 16.97 12.21 0.18
CA ARG A 34 17.01 13.42 0.99
C ARG A 34 16.52 13.16 2.41
N LEU A 35 16.80 14.08 3.34
CA LEU A 35 16.10 14.08 4.62
C LEU A 35 14.59 14.28 4.38
N ALA A 36 13.76 13.52 5.08
CA ALA A 36 12.31 13.68 4.99
C ALA A 36 11.87 15.02 5.59
N ASP A 37 10.72 15.54 5.15
CA ASP A 37 10.12 16.73 5.74
C ASP A 37 9.87 16.55 7.24
N GLY A 38 10.15 17.60 8.02
CA GLY A 38 10.06 17.56 9.49
C GLY A 38 11.21 16.83 10.18
N VAL A 39 12.23 16.38 9.44
CA VAL A 39 13.48 15.86 10.00
C VAL A 39 14.51 16.97 10.10
N VAL A 40 14.93 17.30 11.32
CA VAL A 40 15.78 18.47 11.59
C VAL A 40 17.09 18.03 12.26
N PRO A 41 18.23 18.19 11.58
CA PRO A 41 19.53 18.02 12.22
C PRO A 41 19.81 19.19 13.17
N LEU A 42 20.25 18.87 14.39
CA LEU A 42 20.49 19.80 15.49
C LEU A 42 21.85 19.50 16.14
N VAL A 43 22.38 20.48 16.86
CA VAL A 43 23.54 20.30 17.74
C VAL A 43 23.14 20.72 19.16
N ILE A 44 23.25 19.81 20.11
CA ILE A 44 22.95 20.06 21.53
C ILE A 44 24.18 19.69 22.36
N ALA A 45 24.75 20.68 23.05
CA ALA A 45 25.97 20.51 23.84
C ALA A 45 27.10 19.81 23.06
N ASP A 46 27.37 20.31 21.84
CA ASP A 46 28.37 19.80 20.88
C ASP A 46 28.14 18.36 20.42
N ARG A 47 26.94 17.81 20.61
CA ARG A 47 26.55 16.49 20.07
C ARG A 47 25.58 16.65 18.92
N PRO A 48 25.82 15.99 17.77
CA PRO A 48 24.87 15.96 16.67
C PRO A 48 23.67 15.10 17.05
N VAL A 49 22.48 15.62 16.77
CA VAL A 49 21.21 15.04 17.15
C VAL A 49 20.22 15.23 16.00
N LEU A 50 19.33 14.27 15.78
CA LEU A 50 18.30 14.32 14.76
C LEU A 50 16.92 14.35 15.42
N PHE A 51 16.17 15.43 15.18
CA PHE A 51 14.76 15.51 15.53
C PHE A 51 13.91 14.97 14.38
N ILE A 52 12.89 14.16 14.68
CA ILE A 52 11.95 13.60 13.71
C ILE A 52 10.55 14.00 14.14
N GLU A 53 9.94 14.95 13.43
CA GLU A 53 8.60 15.46 13.75
C GLU A 53 7.54 14.36 13.72
N ALA A 54 7.57 13.48 12.71
CA ALA A 54 6.57 12.42 12.53
C ALA A 54 6.46 11.47 13.74
N THR A 55 7.55 11.29 14.49
CA THR A 55 7.57 10.42 15.68
C THR A 55 7.72 11.20 16.99
N GLN A 56 7.91 12.53 16.91
CA GLN A 56 8.28 13.39 18.03
C GLN A 56 9.49 12.85 18.82
N ARG A 57 10.49 12.31 18.11
CA ARG A 57 11.69 11.70 18.71
C ARG A 57 12.94 12.53 18.44
N LEU A 58 13.87 12.41 19.38
CA LEU A 58 15.18 13.01 19.32
C LEU A 58 16.23 11.88 19.40
N ASN A 59 17.05 11.73 18.35
CA ASN A 59 18.02 10.64 18.24
C ASN A 59 19.44 11.20 18.25
N ALA A 60 20.28 10.71 19.17
CA ALA A 60 21.70 11.06 19.15
C ALA A 60 22.39 10.39 17.95
N LEU A 61 23.18 11.15 17.21
CA LEU A 61 23.88 10.63 16.04
C LEU A 61 25.28 10.14 16.43
N ASN A 62 25.66 8.95 15.97
CA ASN A 62 27.04 8.52 15.95
C ASN A 62 27.75 9.04 14.68
N GLY A 63 29.05 8.78 14.54
CA GLY A 63 29.82 9.29 13.39
C GLY A 63 29.26 8.88 12.03
N SER A 64 28.80 7.63 11.90
CA SER A 64 28.21 7.11 10.66
C SER A 64 26.83 7.69 10.35
N ALA A 65 25.96 7.81 11.36
CA ALA A 65 24.66 8.44 11.20
C ALA A 65 24.78 9.96 10.91
N GLY A 66 25.78 10.63 11.49
CA GLY A 66 26.07 12.04 11.19
C GLY A 66 26.51 12.27 9.74
N MET A 67 27.33 11.38 9.20
CA MET A 67 27.74 11.44 7.78
C MET A 67 26.56 11.21 6.85
N LEU A 68 25.71 10.21 7.13
CA LEU A 68 24.52 9.96 6.32
C LEU A 68 23.57 11.16 6.33
N VAL A 69 23.35 11.78 7.48
CA VAL A 69 22.55 13.01 7.59
C VAL A 69 23.14 14.15 6.75
N ALA A 70 24.47 14.30 6.70
CA ALA A 70 25.11 15.30 5.86
C ALA A 70 24.89 15.04 4.37
N LEU A 71 25.10 13.80 3.91
CA LEU A 71 24.88 13.42 2.51
C LEU A 71 23.40 13.59 2.09
N LEU A 72 22.46 13.24 2.98
CA LEU A 72 21.02 13.40 2.73
C LEU A 72 20.56 14.85 2.79
N ALA A 73 21.23 15.72 3.55
CA ALA A 73 20.88 17.15 3.62
C ALA A 73 21.16 17.88 2.30
N ASP A 74 22.23 17.48 1.60
CA ASP A 74 22.59 18.03 0.29
C ASP A 74 21.82 17.34 -0.86
N GLY A 75 21.26 16.15 -0.59
CA GLY A 75 20.62 15.28 -1.56
C GLY A 75 21.65 14.45 -2.33
N ILE A 76 21.45 13.13 -2.36
CA ILE A 76 22.42 12.20 -2.95
C ILE A 76 21.72 11.07 -3.71
N GLY A 77 22.21 10.72 -4.90
CA GLY A 77 21.69 9.58 -5.64
C GLY A 77 21.99 8.26 -4.91
N LEU A 78 21.10 7.27 -4.99
CA LEU A 78 21.32 5.97 -4.33
C LEU A 78 22.64 5.29 -4.75
N ALA A 79 23.03 5.40 -6.02
CA ALA A 79 24.30 4.85 -6.51
C ALA A 79 25.51 5.58 -5.89
N ASP A 80 25.45 6.90 -5.85
CA ASP A 80 26.51 7.73 -5.26
C ASP A 80 26.61 7.49 -3.76
N LEU A 81 25.48 7.35 -3.06
CA LEU A 81 25.46 7.02 -1.63
C LEU A 81 26.17 5.69 -1.35
N ARG A 82 25.90 4.66 -2.16
CA ARG A 82 26.60 3.36 -2.05
C ARG A 82 28.10 3.52 -2.26
N HIS A 83 28.51 4.31 -3.26
CA HIS A 83 29.92 4.57 -3.52
C HIS A 83 30.60 5.30 -2.36
N GLU A 84 30.03 6.40 -1.89
CA GLU A 84 30.57 7.22 -0.79
C GLU A 84 30.69 6.44 0.53
N LEU A 85 29.68 5.63 0.87
CA LEU A 85 29.71 4.79 2.07
C LEU A 85 30.68 3.62 1.94
N HIS A 86 30.87 3.09 0.72
CA HIS A 86 31.90 2.08 0.46
C HIS A 86 33.30 2.66 0.66
N GLU A 87 33.62 3.79 0.04
CA GLU A 87 34.94 4.42 0.13
C GLU A 87 35.27 4.88 1.56
N THR A 88 34.29 5.45 2.27
CA THR A 88 34.54 6.06 3.58
C THR A 88 34.45 5.05 4.73
N MET A 89 33.57 4.05 4.63
CA MET A 89 33.25 3.14 5.74
C MET A 89 33.46 1.66 5.40
N GLY A 90 33.80 1.33 4.17
CA GLY A 90 33.94 -0.06 3.71
C GLY A 90 32.61 -0.81 3.64
N MET A 91 31.47 -0.11 3.65
CA MET A 91 30.16 -0.74 3.61
C MET A 91 29.93 -1.40 2.25
N SER A 92 29.34 -2.59 2.26
CA SER A 92 28.82 -3.23 1.06
C SER A 92 27.51 -2.58 0.60
N ALA A 93 27.14 -2.77 -0.67
CA ALA A 93 25.88 -2.25 -1.18
C ALA A 93 24.66 -2.76 -0.40
N GLY A 94 24.67 -4.03 0.03
CA GLY A 94 23.58 -4.61 0.83
C GLY A 94 23.46 -4.00 2.23
N GLU A 95 24.57 -3.64 2.88
CA GLU A 95 24.54 -2.93 4.16
C GLU A 95 23.99 -1.51 4.02
N VAL A 96 24.33 -0.83 2.92
CA VAL A 96 23.76 0.49 2.60
C VAL A 96 22.26 0.38 2.32
N ASP A 97 21.84 -0.62 1.56
CA ASP A 97 20.43 -0.86 1.22
C ASP A 97 19.60 -1.16 2.48
N ALA A 98 20.10 -2.01 3.37
CA ALA A 98 19.45 -2.30 4.65
C ALA A 98 19.32 -1.04 5.53
N LEU A 99 20.36 -0.19 5.55
CA LEU A 99 20.33 1.09 6.25
C LEU A 99 19.28 2.03 5.67
N VAL A 100 19.22 2.13 4.34
CA VAL A 100 18.26 2.97 3.61
C VAL A 100 16.83 2.52 3.86
N VAL A 101 16.55 1.22 3.78
CA VAL A 101 15.23 0.65 4.12
C VAL A 101 14.84 0.97 5.55
N ALA A 102 15.76 0.79 6.50
CA ALA A 102 15.48 1.04 7.92
C ALA A 102 15.18 2.53 8.21
N TRP A 103 15.87 3.45 7.54
CA TRP A 103 15.68 4.89 7.71
C TRP A 103 14.44 5.40 6.96
N SER A 104 14.13 4.83 5.81
CA SER A 104 12.89 5.13 5.07
C SER A 104 11.66 4.66 5.86
N ALA A 105 11.69 3.46 6.44
CA ALA A 105 10.62 2.95 7.31
C ALA A 105 10.38 3.81 8.57
N GLN A 106 11.41 4.53 9.03
CA GLN A 106 11.31 5.46 10.16
C GLN A 106 10.96 6.90 9.75
N ARG A 107 10.72 7.15 8.45
CA ARG A 107 10.49 8.48 7.87
C ARG A 107 11.62 9.47 8.21
N VAL A 108 12.86 8.98 8.23
CA VAL A 108 14.05 9.82 8.38
C VAL A 108 14.50 10.37 7.02
N MET A 109 14.31 9.57 5.97
CA MET A 109 14.61 9.97 4.60
C MET A 109 13.38 9.86 3.71
N ALA A 110 13.41 10.62 2.63
CA ALA A 110 12.51 10.53 1.49
C ALA A 110 13.34 10.27 0.23
N ALA A 111 12.70 9.67 -0.77
CA ALA A 111 13.30 9.45 -2.08
C ALA A 111 12.50 10.18 -3.15
N ASP A 112 13.15 11.05 -3.90
CA ASP A 112 12.56 11.71 -5.07
C ASP A 112 12.90 10.87 -6.30
N PHE A 113 11.89 10.55 -7.10
CA PHE A 113 12.07 9.85 -8.36
C PHE A 113 11.49 10.69 -9.50
N GLY A 114 12.29 10.91 -10.55
CA GLY A 114 11.84 11.62 -11.73
C GLY A 114 10.76 10.82 -12.48
N PRO A 115 9.94 11.46 -13.31
CA PRO A 115 9.02 10.74 -14.19
C PRO A 115 9.82 9.84 -15.13
N SER A 116 9.80 8.54 -14.86
CA SER A 116 10.23 7.52 -15.84
C SER A 116 9.13 7.36 -16.89
N ASP A 117 9.50 6.98 -18.12
CA ASP A 117 8.54 6.42 -19.08
C ASP A 117 8.06 5.09 -18.47
N VAL A 118 7.01 5.15 -17.64
CA VAL A 118 6.56 4.00 -16.84
C VAL A 118 5.90 2.99 -17.77
N GLN A 119 6.67 2.01 -18.22
CA GLN A 119 6.18 0.80 -18.86
C GLN A 119 5.81 -0.22 -17.77
N GLY A 120 4.67 -0.89 -17.91
CA GLY A 120 4.23 -1.88 -16.93
C GLY A 120 2.72 -2.03 -16.80
N HIS A 121 2.29 -2.72 -15.74
CA HIS A 121 0.88 -2.92 -15.45
C HIS A 121 0.31 -1.68 -14.76
N LEU A 122 -0.76 -1.14 -15.31
CA LEU A 122 -1.48 0.00 -14.74
C LEU A 122 -2.88 -0.42 -14.33
N VAL A 123 -3.23 -0.14 -13.07
CA VAL A 123 -4.60 -0.32 -12.57
C VAL A 123 -5.12 0.97 -11.96
N GLN A 124 -6.44 1.12 -11.94
CA GLN A 124 -7.10 2.27 -11.35
C GLN A 124 -7.95 1.87 -10.14
N LEU A 125 -7.73 2.56 -9.02
CA LEU A 125 -8.54 2.47 -7.81
C LEU A 125 -9.35 3.75 -7.65
N ARG A 126 -10.66 3.64 -7.49
CA ARG A 126 -11.53 4.77 -7.15
C ARG A 126 -11.90 4.74 -5.68
N ALA A 127 -11.66 5.84 -4.98
CA ALA A 127 -12.00 5.98 -3.57
C ALA A 127 -12.42 7.42 -3.26
N GLY A 128 -13.67 7.59 -2.85
CA GLY A 128 -14.22 8.89 -2.51
C GLY A 128 -14.36 9.78 -3.75
N GLY A 129 -13.64 10.92 -3.74
CA GLY A 129 -13.59 11.86 -4.85
C GLY A 129 -12.33 11.73 -5.70
N ARG A 130 -11.48 10.72 -5.45
CA ARG A 130 -10.16 10.56 -6.07
C ARG A 130 -10.08 9.25 -6.84
N ASP A 131 -9.53 9.35 -8.04
CA ASP A 131 -9.02 8.20 -8.79
C ASP A 131 -7.51 8.12 -8.54
N ILE A 132 -7.04 6.91 -8.21
CA ILE A 132 -5.64 6.61 -7.88
C ILE A 132 -5.13 5.60 -8.90
N LEU A 133 -4.11 5.99 -9.64
CA LEU A 133 -3.40 5.16 -10.60
C LEU A 133 -2.25 4.44 -9.89
N VAL A 134 -2.21 3.11 -10.00
CA VAL A 134 -1.14 2.30 -9.44
C VAL A 134 -0.37 1.67 -10.58
N HIS A 135 0.89 2.08 -10.72
CA HIS A 135 1.81 1.54 -11.71
C HIS A 135 2.72 0.50 -11.07
N PHE A 136 2.75 -0.68 -11.68
CA PHE A 136 3.66 -1.75 -11.31
C PHE A 136 4.76 -1.87 -12.35
N PRO A 137 5.99 -2.25 -11.93
CA PRO A 137 7.11 -2.38 -12.86
C PRO A 137 6.90 -3.59 -13.78
N GLU A 138 7.65 -3.64 -14.87
CA GLU A 138 7.63 -4.81 -15.75
C GLU A 138 8.24 -6.06 -15.08
N GLY A 139 8.01 -7.20 -15.72
CA GLY A 139 8.61 -8.48 -15.31
C GLY A 139 7.79 -9.28 -14.31
N ALA A 140 8.38 -10.36 -13.81
CA ALA A 140 7.69 -11.34 -12.98
C ALA A 140 7.27 -10.76 -11.61
N TRP A 141 8.15 -10.00 -10.97
CA TRP A 141 7.88 -9.39 -9.67
C TRP A 141 6.75 -8.35 -9.73
N GLY A 142 6.75 -7.47 -10.73
CA GLY A 142 5.66 -6.51 -10.89
C GLY A 142 4.31 -7.17 -11.17
N ARG A 143 4.28 -8.25 -11.96
CA ARG A 143 3.07 -9.09 -12.14
C ARG A 143 2.59 -9.73 -10.84
N GLU A 144 3.51 -10.20 -10.01
CA GLU A 144 3.18 -10.79 -8.70
C GLU A 144 2.56 -9.76 -7.76
N LEU A 145 3.11 -8.54 -7.70
CA LEU A 145 2.50 -7.44 -6.94
C LEU A 145 1.14 -7.03 -7.50
N ALA A 146 1.04 -6.87 -8.82
CA ALA A 146 -0.20 -6.50 -9.50
C ALA A 146 -1.30 -7.55 -9.33
N ALA A 147 -0.94 -8.83 -9.16
CA ALA A 147 -1.90 -9.92 -8.98
C ALA A 147 -2.80 -9.72 -7.75
N ALA A 148 -2.33 -9.04 -6.70
CA ALA A 148 -3.17 -8.70 -5.53
C ALA A 148 -4.27 -7.68 -5.85
N TYR A 149 -4.12 -6.93 -6.94
CA TYR A 149 -5.01 -5.86 -7.39
C TYR A 149 -5.82 -6.25 -8.64
N ALA A 150 -5.81 -7.52 -9.04
CA ALA A 150 -6.41 -8.00 -10.29
C ALA A 150 -7.94 -7.81 -10.38
N HIS A 151 -8.61 -7.46 -9.28
CA HIS A 151 -10.04 -7.09 -9.27
C HIS A 151 -10.30 -5.64 -9.74
N LEU A 152 -9.26 -4.81 -9.81
CA LEU A 152 -9.35 -3.44 -10.28
C LEU A 152 -9.29 -3.38 -11.82
N PRO A 153 -9.90 -2.36 -12.44
CA PRO A 153 -9.79 -2.15 -13.87
C PRO A 153 -8.32 -1.88 -14.25
N ALA A 154 -7.80 -2.70 -15.17
CA ALA A 154 -6.55 -2.42 -15.85
C ALA A 154 -6.76 -1.33 -16.90
N LEU A 155 -5.83 -0.38 -16.98
CA LEU A 155 -5.83 0.65 -18.01
C LEU A 155 -4.69 0.38 -18.99
N ASP A 156 -4.96 0.57 -20.28
CA ASP A 156 -3.88 0.67 -21.26
C ASP A 156 -3.34 2.10 -21.22
N ALA A 157 -2.05 2.25 -20.89
CA ALA A 157 -1.38 3.53 -20.83
C ALA A 157 -1.40 4.28 -22.19
N ALA A 158 -1.59 3.56 -23.30
CA ALA A 158 -1.75 4.15 -24.63
C ALA A 158 -3.17 4.66 -24.91
N GLU A 159 -4.19 4.10 -24.25
CA GLU A 159 -5.61 4.47 -24.46
C GLU A 159 -6.12 5.50 -23.43
N ALA A 160 -5.53 5.53 -22.23
CA ALA A 160 -5.83 6.55 -21.24
C ALA A 160 -5.30 7.90 -21.74
N GLY A 161 -6.21 8.82 -22.07
CA GLY A 161 -5.84 10.13 -22.60
C GLY A 161 -4.94 10.87 -21.62
N ALA A 162 -3.86 11.49 -22.13
CA ALA A 162 -2.85 12.18 -21.31
C ALA A 162 -3.43 13.16 -20.27
N ALA A 163 -4.59 13.76 -20.54
CA ALA A 163 -5.27 14.70 -19.64
C ALA A 163 -5.99 14.04 -18.45
N GLU A 164 -6.49 12.80 -18.59
CA GLU A 164 -7.11 12.07 -17.46
C GLU A 164 -6.04 11.52 -16.51
N ILE A 165 -4.93 11.04 -17.09
CA ILE A 165 -3.75 10.55 -16.35
C ILE A 165 -3.08 11.64 -15.51
N ASP A 166 -3.10 12.90 -15.96
CA ASP A 166 -2.42 14.03 -15.32
C ASP A 166 -3.21 14.60 -14.11
N SER A 167 -4.50 14.26 -14.00
CA SER A 167 -5.37 14.74 -12.91
C SER A 167 -5.57 13.74 -11.76
N ALA A 168 -5.20 12.48 -12.00
CA ALA A 168 -5.35 11.40 -11.03
C ALA A 168 -4.12 11.30 -10.14
N ALA A 169 -4.34 10.96 -8.86
CA ALA A 169 -3.23 10.70 -7.96
C ALA A 169 -2.49 9.44 -8.40
N ARG A 170 -1.16 9.42 -8.27
CA ARG A 170 -0.34 8.30 -8.73
C ARG A 170 0.46 7.67 -7.61
N VAL A 171 0.54 6.35 -7.63
CA VAL A 171 1.55 5.57 -6.91
C VAL A 171 2.30 4.70 -7.91
N THR A 172 3.62 4.84 -7.95
CA THR A 172 4.49 4.07 -8.84
C THR A 172 5.40 3.17 -8.03
N VAL A 173 5.51 1.92 -8.45
CA VAL A 173 6.47 0.97 -7.89
C VAL A 173 7.60 0.74 -8.88
N GLU A 174 8.84 0.86 -8.39
CA GLU A 174 10.05 0.69 -9.17
C GLU A 174 10.93 -0.39 -8.55
N ALA A 175 11.50 -1.24 -9.41
CA ALA A 175 12.53 -2.19 -9.00
C ALA A 175 13.88 -1.47 -8.94
N MET A 176 14.58 -1.55 -7.81
CA MET A 176 15.83 -0.83 -7.60
C MET A 176 16.96 -1.79 -7.19
N GLY A 177 18.13 -1.67 -7.81
CA GLY A 177 19.34 -2.40 -7.44
C GLY A 177 19.81 -3.48 -8.42
N HIS A 178 20.99 -4.03 -8.15
CA HIS A 178 21.65 -5.09 -8.91
C HIS A 178 22.16 -6.15 -7.92
N GLY A 179 21.34 -7.15 -7.57
CA GLY A 179 21.76 -8.16 -6.60
C GLY A 179 20.62 -8.97 -6.00
N PRO A 180 20.93 -9.95 -5.12
CA PRO A 180 19.96 -10.90 -4.58
C PRO A 180 19.01 -10.31 -3.51
N ASP A 181 19.36 -9.18 -2.88
CA ASP A 181 18.53 -8.45 -1.91
C ASP A 181 17.97 -7.17 -2.56
N GLU A 182 17.01 -7.36 -3.47
CA GLU A 182 16.47 -6.31 -4.33
C GLU A 182 15.64 -5.26 -3.54
N LEU A 183 15.84 -3.98 -3.85
CA LEU A 183 15.06 -2.88 -3.31
C LEU A 183 13.81 -2.62 -4.16
N ALA A 184 12.79 -2.08 -3.52
CA ALA A 184 11.61 -1.52 -4.13
C ALA A 184 11.50 -0.04 -3.75
N GLY A 185 11.29 0.82 -4.75
CA GLY A 185 10.87 2.20 -4.51
C GLY A 185 9.37 2.32 -4.74
N ILE A 186 8.67 2.94 -3.78
CA ILE A 186 7.24 3.21 -3.84
C ILE A 186 7.10 4.74 -3.79
N PHE A 187 6.68 5.35 -4.89
CA PHE A 187 6.63 6.79 -5.07
C PHE A 187 5.19 7.26 -5.24
N ASP A 188 4.77 8.22 -4.43
CA ASP A 188 3.52 8.96 -4.62
C ASP A 188 3.81 10.42 -4.98
N GLU A 189 2.79 11.29 -4.91
CA GLU A 189 2.91 12.72 -5.24
C GLU A 189 3.72 13.53 -4.21
N GLN A 190 3.98 12.98 -3.03
CA GLN A 190 4.65 13.68 -1.93
C GLN A 190 6.10 13.24 -1.78
N ALA A 191 6.31 11.94 -1.57
CA ALA A 191 7.62 11.39 -1.25
C ALA A 191 7.71 9.89 -1.55
N GLY A 192 8.88 9.44 -1.99
CA GLY A 192 9.17 8.03 -2.14
C GLY A 192 9.59 7.35 -0.84
N THR A 193 9.10 6.12 -0.66
CA THR A 193 9.58 5.18 0.37
C THR A 193 10.39 4.08 -0.29
N LEU A 194 11.56 3.77 0.26
CA LEU A 194 12.39 2.64 -0.15
C LEU A 194 12.20 1.47 0.81
N ALA A 195 12.00 0.29 0.27
CA ALA A 195 11.75 -0.93 1.00
C ALA A 195 12.52 -2.11 0.41
N ALA A 196 12.68 -3.18 1.18
CA ALA A 196 13.05 -4.47 0.60
C ALA A 196 11.91 -4.96 -0.31
N ARG A 197 12.24 -5.67 -1.41
CA ARG A 197 11.24 -6.17 -2.38
C ARG A 197 10.14 -7.01 -1.74
N ASP A 198 10.50 -7.85 -0.77
CA ASP A 198 9.56 -8.72 -0.05
C ASP A 198 8.60 -7.94 0.87
N ALA A 199 8.98 -6.74 1.27
CA ALA A 199 8.18 -5.79 2.03
C ALA A 199 7.46 -4.75 1.14
N ALA A 200 7.56 -4.84 -0.19
CA ALA A 200 6.97 -3.84 -1.08
C ALA A 200 5.43 -3.79 -1.01
N ALA A 201 4.76 -4.93 -0.89
CA ALA A 201 3.29 -5.01 -0.84
C ALA A 201 2.67 -4.19 0.32
N PRO A 202 3.10 -4.34 1.61
CA PRO A 202 2.58 -3.51 2.69
C PRO A 202 2.89 -2.01 2.52
N VAL A 203 4.05 -1.66 1.97
CA VAL A 203 4.47 -0.26 1.76
C VAL A 203 3.62 0.38 0.67
N LEU A 204 3.44 -0.30 -0.46
CA LEU A 204 2.54 0.11 -1.54
C LEU A 204 1.11 0.34 -1.03
N ARG A 205 0.58 -0.63 -0.27
CA ARG A 205 -0.74 -0.49 0.33
C ARG A 205 -0.82 0.73 1.23
N GLY A 206 0.22 0.97 2.05
CA GLY A 206 0.32 2.16 2.90
C GLY A 206 0.22 3.46 2.11
N ALA A 207 1.01 3.61 1.05
CA ALA A 207 0.99 4.79 0.19
C ALA A 207 -0.40 5.05 -0.44
N ILE A 208 -1.07 4.00 -0.92
CA ILE A 208 -2.44 4.11 -1.46
C ILE A 208 -3.41 4.55 -0.35
N VAL A 209 -3.31 3.98 0.85
CA VAL A 209 -4.15 4.35 1.99
C VAL A 209 -3.92 5.80 2.39
N ASP A 210 -2.67 6.27 2.44
CA ASP A 210 -2.35 7.65 2.76
C ASP A 210 -3.02 8.61 1.76
N LEU A 211 -2.92 8.35 0.45
CA LEU A 211 -3.65 9.10 -0.58
C LEU A 211 -5.18 9.06 -0.42
N VAL A 212 -5.74 7.94 0.06
CA VAL A 212 -7.17 7.84 0.34
C VAL A 212 -7.56 8.73 1.53
N LEU A 213 -6.79 8.68 2.61
CA LEU A 213 -7.07 9.35 3.89
C LEU A 213 -6.77 10.86 3.88
N GLU A 214 -5.97 11.34 2.94
CA GLU A 214 -5.69 12.75 2.73
C GLU A 214 -6.88 13.56 2.23
N GLN A 215 -7.89 12.91 1.67
CA GLN A 215 -9.05 13.58 1.11
C GLN A 215 -9.84 14.33 2.21
N PRO A 216 -9.99 15.66 2.11
CA PRO A 216 -10.66 16.44 3.13
C PRO A 216 -12.17 16.21 3.12
N GLY A 217 -12.76 16.18 4.31
CA GLY A 217 -14.20 16.18 4.48
C GLY A 217 -14.86 14.79 4.51
N TYR A 218 -14.10 13.71 4.31
CA TYR A 218 -14.55 12.35 4.60
C TYR A 218 -14.15 11.91 6.00
N VAL A 219 -14.81 10.87 6.52
CA VAL A 219 -14.38 10.10 7.69
C VAL A 219 -14.07 8.69 7.22
N ALA A 220 -12.91 8.16 7.58
CA ALA A 220 -12.58 6.77 7.30
C ALA A 220 -13.03 5.90 8.47
N LEU A 221 -13.75 4.82 8.18
CA LEU A 221 -14.25 3.86 9.15
C LEU A 221 -13.50 2.55 8.93
N HIS A 222 -12.99 1.93 10.02
CA HIS A 222 -12.43 0.59 9.94
C HIS A 222 -13.56 -0.45 9.94
N ALA A 223 -13.99 -0.83 8.74
CA ALA A 223 -15.11 -1.73 8.53
C ALA A 223 -14.94 -2.52 7.22
N ALA A 224 -15.58 -3.68 7.14
CA ALA A 224 -15.86 -4.32 5.86
C ALA A 224 -17.22 -3.83 5.34
N CYS A 225 -17.36 -3.66 4.03
CA CYS A 225 -18.54 -3.13 3.37
C CYS A 225 -19.06 -4.13 2.35
N LEU A 226 -20.23 -4.71 2.66
CA LEU A 226 -20.97 -5.62 1.79
C LEU A 226 -22.12 -4.86 1.14
N VAL A 227 -22.36 -5.14 -0.14
CA VAL A 227 -23.40 -4.47 -0.92
C VAL A 227 -24.10 -5.47 -1.83
N SER A 228 -25.34 -5.20 -2.21
CA SER A 228 -25.99 -6.01 -3.25
C SER A 228 -25.41 -5.66 -4.63
N PRO A 229 -25.04 -6.64 -5.47
CA PRO A 229 -24.60 -6.39 -6.84
C PRO A 229 -25.78 -5.96 -7.74
N HIS A 230 -27.03 -6.11 -7.30
CA HIS A 230 -28.23 -5.80 -8.08
C HIS A 230 -28.62 -4.31 -8.10
N GLY A 231 -27.92 -3.46 -7.33
CA GLY A 231 -28.06 -2.01 -7.42
C GLY A 231 -27.93 -1.30 -6.06
N PRO A 232 -27.75 0.03 -6.07
CA PRO A 232 -27.46 0.82 -4.87
C PRO A 232 -28.68 1.00 -3.94
N ASP A 233 -29.89 0.64 -4.37
CA ASP A 233 -31.13 0.89 -3.63
C ASP A 233 -31.25 0.04 -2.35
N SER A 234 -30.65 -1.14 -2.34
CA SER A 234 -30.59 -2.01 -1.14
C SER A 234 -29.69 -1.43 -0.04
N GLY A 235 -28.74 -0.57 -0.40
CA GLY A 235 -27.75 -0.03 0.51
C GLY A 235 -26.63 -1.01 0.90
N ALA A 236 -25.80 -0.57 1.84
CA ALA A 236 -24.62 -1.27 2.32
C ALA A 236 -24.81 -1.84 3.73
N VAL A 237 -24.20 -3.00 3.96
CA VAL A 237 -24.01 -3.59 5.30
C VAL A 237 -22.57 -3.36 5.72
N LEU A 238 -22.39 -2.69 6.85
CA LEU A 238 -21.08 -2.46 7.44
C LEU A 238 -20.82 -3.49 8.54
N LEU A 239 -19.73 -4.24 8.42
CA LEU A 239 -19.26 -5.12 9.49
C LEU A 239 -18.18 -4.39 10.28
N ILE A 240 -18.46 -4.17 11.56
CA ILE A 240 -17.54 -3.55 12.52
C ILE A 240 -17.21 -4.53 13.64
N GLY A 241 -16.20 -4.20 14.44
CA GLY A 241 -15.82 -5.02 15.59
C GLY A 241 -14.31 -5.00 15.81
N ALA A 242 -13.90 -5.44 17.00
CA ALA A 242 -12.51 -5.44 17.42
C ALA A 242 -11.58 -6.21 16.45
N PRO A 243 -10.27 -5.93 16.45
CA PRO A 243 -9.30 -6.76 15.75
C PRO A 243 -9.46 -8.25 16.10
N GLY A 244 -9.56 -9.11 15.08
CA GLY A 244 -9.77 -10.55 15.27
C GLY A 244 -11.23 -10.98 15.43
N ALA A 245 -12.19 -10.05 15.47
CA ALA A 245 -13.62 -10.38 15.52
C ALA A 245 -14.14 -11.09 14.25
N GLY A 246 -13.32 -11.19 13.19
CA GLY A 246 -13.64 -11.96 11.98
C GLY A 246 -14.23 -11.15 10.83
N LYS A 247 -14.16 -9.81 10.85
CA LYS A 247 -14.65 -8.90 9.79
C LYS A 247 -14.30 -9.40 8.38
N SER A 248 -13.00 -9.53 8.10
CA SER A 248 -12.54 -9.91 6.77
C SER A 248 -12.92 -11.32 6.37
N THR A 249 -12.90 -12.26 7.31
CA THR A 249 -13.28 -13.65 7.05
C THR A 249 -14.76 -13.75 6.72
N LEU A 250 -15.64 -13.12 7.51
CA LEU A 250 -17.08 -13.16 7.27
C LEU A 250 -17.47 -12.38 6.01
N ALA A 251 -16.88 -11.21 5.78
CA ALA A 251 -17.12 -10.42 4.58
C ALA A 251 -16.69 -11.17 3.31
N THR A 252 -15.51 -11.79 3.34
CA THR A 252 -15.03 -12.64 2.24
C THR A 252 -15.98 -13.81 1.99
N MET A 253 -16.41 -14.51 3.03
CA MET A 253 -17.33 -15.64 2.90
C MET A 253 -18.70 -15.23 2.37
N ALA A 254 -19.21 -14.06 2.76
CA ALA A 254 -20.44 -13.49 2.19
C ALA A 254 -20.30 -13.22 0.69
N ALA A 255 -19.18 -12.65 0.26
CA ALA A 255 -18.97 -12.28 -1.13
C ALA A 255 -18.74 -13.47 -2.08
N VAL A 256 -18.16 -14.56 -1.59
CA VAL A 256 -17.92 -15.80 -2.36
C VAL A 256 -19.08 -16.80 -2.27
N SER A 257 -20.03 -16.57 -1.37
CA SER A 257 -21.23 -17.38 -1.26
C SER A 257 -22.08 -17.28 -2.53
N THR A 258 -23.04 -18.19 -2.68
CA THR A 258 -24.07 -18.07 -3.73
C THR A 258 -25.12 -16.99 -3.42
N GLY A 259 -24.96 -16.26 -2.31
CA GLY A 259 -25.86 -15.23 -1.84
C GLY A 259 -25.80 -13.93 -2.67
N PRO A 260 -26.63 -12.94 -2.30
CA PRO A 260 -26.82 -11.71 -3.07
C PRO A 260 -25.81 -10.61 -2.70
N LEU A 261 -24.66 -10.95 -2.12
CA LEU A 261 -23.72 -9.96 -1.57
C LEU A 261 -22.41 -9.96 -2.35
N GLY A 262 -21.90 -8.77 -2.64
CA GLY A 262 -20.55 -8.52 -3.12
C GLY A 262 -19.75 -7.70 -2.12
N LEU A 263 -18.42 -7.75 -2.24
CA LEU A 263 -17.51 -7.02 -1.36
C LEU A 263 -17.08 -5.71 -2.02
N ALA A 264 -17.48 -4.58 -1.43
CA ALA A 264 -17.05 -3.26 -1.88
C ALA A 264 -15.70 -2.84 -1.27
N GLY A 265 -15.37 -3.35 -0.08
CA GLY A 265 -14.11 -3.11 0.61
C GLY A 265 -14.07 -3.86 1.94
N ASP A 266 -12.87 -4.15 2.45
CA ASP A 266 -12.70 -5.04 3.60
C ASP A 266 -12.17 -4.37 4.87
N ASP A 267 -11.46 -3.25 4.70
CA ASP A 267 -10.67 -2.64 5.77
C ASP A 267 -11.03 -1.17 6.01
N ILE A 268 -11.30 -0.44 4.93
CA ILE A 268 -11.57 1.01 4.96
C ILE A 268 -12.86 1.28 4.22
N VAL A 269 -13.74 2.03 4.88
CA VAL A 269 -14.97 2.58 4.32
C VAL A 269 -14.92 4.09 4.47
N LEU A 270 -15.06 4.82 3.37
CA LEU A 270 -15.20 6.27 3.42
C LEU A 270 -16.65 6.63 3.71
N PHE A 271 -16.86 7.54 4.65
CA PHE A 271 -18.15 8.15 4.97
C PHE A 271 -18.13 9.62 4.55
N ASP A 272 -19.14 10.05 3.79
CA ASP A 272 -19.38 11.46 3.48
C ASP A 272 -20.43 12.05 4.44
N PRO A 273 -20.03 12.92 5.40
CA PRO A 273 -20.96 13.52 6.35
C PRO A 273 -22.03 14.42 5.74
N ARG A 274 -21.81 14.90 4.50
CA ARG A 274 -22.73 15.82 3.82
C ARG A 274 -23.92 15.06 3.25
N SER A 275 -23.65 13.95 2.55
CA SER A 275 -24.67 13.10 1.95
C SER A 275 -25.18 12.00 2.90
N GLY A 276 -24.39 11.61 3.90
CA GLY A 276 -24.69 10.48 4.78
C GLY A 276 -24.42 9.11 4.13
N LEU A 277 -23.71 9.09 2.99
CA LEU A 277 -23.41 7.88 2.23
C LEU A 277 -22.03 7.33 2.58
N VAL A 278 -21.83 6.05 2.26
CA VAL A 278 -20.56 5.33 2.42
C VAL A 278 -20.06 4.75 1.11
N MET A 279 -18.75 4.55 1.01
CA MET A 279 -18.09 3.85 -0.10
C MET A 279 -17.01 2.94 0.45
N GLY A 280 -17.08 1.64 0.14
CA GLY A 280 -15.98 0.72 0.41
C GLY A 280 -14.77 1.07 -0.45
N VAL A 281 -13.58 1.08 0.15
CA VAL A 281 -12.33 1.29 -0.59
C VAL A 281 -11.86 -0.08 -1.12
N PRO A 282 -11.71 -0.27 -2.44
CA PRO A 282 -11.48 -1.59 -3.03
C PRO A 282 -10.01 -2.01 -2.96
N LEU A 283 -9.40 -1.98 -1.77
CA LEU A 283 -8.03 -2.44 -1.53
C LEU A 283 -7.96 -3.98 -1.57
N PRO A 284 -6.80 -4.58 -1.89
CA PRO A 284 -6.59 -6.01 -1.73
C PRO A 284 -6.92 -6.49 -0.31
N LEU A 285 -7.48 -7.70 -0.22
CA LEU A 285 -7.69 -8.40 1.04
C LEU A 285 -6.35 -8.65 1.73
N THR A 286 -6.31 -8.41 3.04
CA THR A 286 -5.14 -8.72 3.87
C THR A 286 -5.40 -9.96 4.71
N VAL A 287 -5.10 -11.13 4.15
CA VAL A 287 -5.43 -12.40 4.80
C VAL A 287 -4.31 -12.82 5.74
N LYS A 288 -4.59 -12.76 7.05
CA LYS A 288 -3.69 -13.23 8.10
C LYS A 288 -3.55 -14.75 8.09
N SER A 289 -2.39 -15.24 8.51
CA SER A 289 -2.09 -16.68 8.56
C SER A 289 -3.11 -17.51 9.32
N GLY A 290 -3.68 -16.99 10.41
CA GLY A 290 -4.74 -17.67 11.17
C GLY A 290 -6.05 -17.90 10.39
N SER A 291 -6.25 -17.24 9.26
CA SER A 291 -7.43 -17.39 8.39
C SER A 291 -7.13 -18.12 7.07
N TRP A 292 -5.88 -18.51 6.79
CA TRP A 292 -5.52 -19.13 5.52
C TRP A 292 -6.27 -20.43 5.25
N ASP A 293 -6.27 -21.37 6.19
CA ASP A 293 -6.92 -22.67 5.97
C ASP A 293 -8.44 -22.53 5.77
N ARG A 294 -9.06 -21.61 6.52
CA ARG A 294 -10.49 -21.33 6.44
C ARG A 294 -10.86 -20.72 5.08
N LEU A 295 -10.04 -19.80 4.58
CA LEU A 295 -10.31 -19.12 3.32
C LEU A 295 -9.77 -19.85 2.09
N ALA A 296 -8.86 -20.80 2.23
CA ALA A 296 -8.25 -21.53 1.11
C ALA A 296 -9.30 -22.29 0.26
N ALA A 297 -10.38 -22.75 0.88
CA ALA A 297 -11.46 -23.45 0.19
C ALA A 297 -12.35 -22.51 -0.65
N VAL A 298 -12.43 -21.23 -0.27
CA VAL A 298 -13.38 -20.27 -0.85
C VAL A 298 -12.73 -19.14 -1.64
N LEU A 299 -11.41 -18.92 -1.47
CA LEU A 299 -10.59 -18.01 -2.26
C LEU A 299 -9.63 -18.81 -3.13
N PRO A 300 -9.99 -19.12 -4.39
CA PRO A 300 -9.09 -19.80 -5.32
C PRO A 300 -7.76 -19.05 -5.47
N GLY A 301 -6.66 -19.79 -5.42
CA GLY A 301 -5.32 -19.22 -5.57
C GLY A 301 -4.72 -18.61 -4.30
N LEU A 302 -5.47 -18.49 -3.18
CA LEU A 302 -4.92 -17.93 -1.93
C LEU A 302 -3.64 -18.64 -1.49
N ALA A 303 -3.60 -19.97 -1.56
CA ALA A 303 -2.43 -20.75 -1.17
C ALA A 303 -1.19 -20.50 -2.05
N ALA A 304 -1.38 -20.06 -3.30
CA ALA A 304 -0.31 -19.77 -4.24
C ALA A 304 0.27 -18.35 -4.07
N LEU A 305 -0.43 -17.47 -3.32
CA LEU A 305 0.06 -16.12 -3.05
C LEU A 305 1.24 -16.16 -2.06
N PRO A 306 2.29 -15.37 -2.31
CA PRO A 306 3.48 -15.32 -1.46
C PRO A 306 3.09 -14.79 -0.07
N PRO A 307 3.56 -15.42 1.02
CA PRO A 307 3.38 -14.89 2.35
C PRO A 307 4.34 -13.70 2.57
N VAL A 308 3.83 -12.62 3.13
CA VAL A 308 4.60 -11.42 3.48
C VAL A 308 4.63 -11.25 4.99
N LEU A 309 5.82 -11.08 5.57
CA LEU A 309 5.97 -10.80 6.99
C LEU A 309 5.82 -9.29 7.24
N ARG A 310 4.81 -8.91 8.02
CA ARG A 310 4.62 -7.52 8.43
C ARG A 310 5.53 -7.19 9.63
N ALA A 311 5.81 -5.90 9.81
CA ALA A 311 6.66 -5.39 10.89
C ALA A 311 6.21 -5.78 12.32
N ASP A 312 4.94 -6.12 12.51
CA ASP A 312 4.40 -6.61 13.79
C ASP A 312 4.53 -8.14 13.97
N GLY A 313 5.23 -8.82 13.05
CA GLY A 313 5.44 -10.26 13.07
C GLY A 313 4.29 -11.09 12.50
N GLN A 314 3.23 -10.47 11.97
CA GLN A 314 2.13 -11.20 11.35
C GLN A 314 2.44 -11.56 9.89
N TRP A 315 2.21 -12.83 9.54
CA TRP A 315 2.26 -13.30 8.16
C TRP A 315 0.94 -13.02 7.45
N LEU A 316 1.01 -12.37 6.30
CA LEU A 316 -0.11 -11.95 5.48
C LEU A 316 -0.03 -12.53 4.08
N ARG A 317 -1.18 -12.64 3.41
CA ARG A 317 -1.29 -12.76 1.95
C ARG A 317 -2.18 -11.65 1.44
N TYR A 318 -1.76 -11.00 0.37
CA TYR A 318 -2.53 -9.96 -0.31
C TYR A 318 -3.27 -10.58 -1.49
N ALA A 319 -4.60 -10.64 -1.41
CA ALA A 319 -5.43 -11.28 -2.43
C ALA A 319 -6.39 -10.26 -3.06
N PRO A 320 -6.79 -10.44 -4.33
CA PRO A 320 -7.88 -9.67 -4.93
C PRO A 320 -9.15 -9.72 -4.11
N LEU A 321 -9.97 -8.68 -4.20
CA LEU A 321 -11.32 -8.73 -3.65
C LEU A 321 -12.17 -9.76 -4.44
N PRO A 322 -12.77 -10.75 -3.77
CA PRO A 322 -13.72 -11.65 -4.41
C PRO A 322 -15.02 -10.92 -4.74
N SER A 323 -15.64 -11.29 -5.87
CA SER A 323 -16.91 -10.70 -6.33
C SER A 323 -16.92 -9.16 -6.19
N PRO A 324 -15.91 -8.47 -6.77
CA PRO A 324 -15.72 -7.04 -6.55
C PRO A 324 -16.92 -6.28 -7.10
N VAL A 325 -17.38 -5.29 -6.35
CA VAL A 325 -18.44 -4.39 -6.80
C VAL A 325 -17.83 -3.06 -7.21
N ALA A 326 -18.36 -2.48 -8.28
CA ALA A 326 -17.91 -1.16 -8.75
C ALA A 326 -18.04 -0.12 -7.61
N PRO A 327 -17.01 0.71 -7.36
CA PRO A 327 -17.05 1.71 -6.30
C PRO A 327 -18.23 2.67 -6.47
N ALA A 328 -19.11 2.70 -5.49
CA ALA A 328 -20.31 3.55 -5.48
C ALA A 328 -20.61 4.05 -4.08
N TRP A 329 -21.16 5.27 -4.00
CA TRP A 329 -21.71 5.81 -2.76
C TRP A 329 -23.06 5.17 -2.47
N GLN A 330 -23.22 4.59 -1.29
CA GLN A 330 -24.43 3.86 -0.89
C GLN A 330 -24.94 4.34 0.46
N ARG A 331 -26.25 4.23 0.66
CA ARG A 331 -26.85 4.39 1.99
C ARG A 331 -26.44 3.20 2.86
N VAL A 332 -26.27 3.42 4.15
CA VAL A 332 -26.07 2.31 5.09
C VAL A 332 -27.44 1.73 5.45
N ALA A 333 -27.65 0.47 5.11
CA ALA A 333 -28.86 -0.27 5.47
C ALA A 333 -28.71 -0.88 6.86
N ALA A 334 -27.54 -1.48 7.16
CA ALA A 334 -27.27 -2.05 8.47
C ALA A 334 -25.81 -1.88 8.90
N ILE A 335 -25.61 -1.82 10.22
CA ILE A 335 -24.31 -1.82 10.89
C ILE A 335 -24.28 -2.96 11.90
N VAL A 336 -23.40 -3.91 11.64
CA VAL A 336 -23.30 -5.17 12.39
C VAL A 336 -22.00 -5.20 13.18
N ASP A 337 -22.12 -5.13 14.50
CA ASP A 337 -21.00 -5.33 15.42
C ASP A 337 -20.72 -6.82 15.64
N LEU A 338 -19.54 -7.27 15.25
CA LEU A 338 -19.15 -8.68 15.33
C LEU A 338 -18.62 -9.04 16.72
N ARG A 339 -19.22 -10.07 17.31
CA ARG A 339 -18.82 -10.67 18.60
C ARG A 339 -18.58 -12.16 18.43
N ARG A 340 -17.34 -12.52 18.13
CA ARG A 340 -16.93 -13.91 18.01
C ARG A 340 -16.71 -14.53 19.39
N GLU A 341 -17.50 -15.56 19.72
CA GLU A 341 -17.51 -16.24 21.01
C GLU A 341 -17.54 -17.76 20.80
N ASP A 342 -16.58 -18.48 21.40
CA ASP A 342 -16.47 -19.93 21.24
C ASP A 342 -17.73 -20.66 21.74
N GLY A 343 -18.23 -21.59 20.93
CA GLY A 343 -19.41 -22.40 21.27
C GLY A 343 -20.74 -21.66 21.28
N ARG A 344 -20.76 -20.35 20.98
CA ARG A 344 -22.01 -19.58 20.91
C ARG A 344 -22.70 -19.77 19.56
N ALA A 345 -23.99 -20.09 19.61
CA ALA A 345 -24.84 -20.14 18.43
C ALA A 345 -24.92 -18.76 17.75
N ALA A 346 -24.93 -18.76 16.42
CA ALA A 346 -25.04 -17.55 15.63
C ALA A 346 -26.40 -16.86 15.89
N GLY A 347 -26.39 -15.55 16.16
CA GLY A 347 -27.60 -14.79 16.40
C GLY A 347 -27.38 -13.28 16.35
N LEU A 348 -28.38 -12.59 15.79
CA LEU A 348 -28.44 -11.13 15.75
C LEU A 348 -29.27 -10.60 16.92
N VAL A 349 -28.73 -9.60 17.62
CA VAL A 349 -29.40 -8.89 18.70
C VAL A 349 -29.40 -7.40 18.35
N PRO A 350 -30.53 -6.69 18.45
CA PRO A 350 -30.54 -5.23 18.27
C PRO A 350 -29.54 -4.56 19.22
N GLN A 351 -28.78 -3.59 18.72
CA GLN A 351 -27.85 -2.80 19.53
C GLN A 351 -28.36 -1.38 19.70
N SER A 352 -27.91 -0.69 20.75
CA SER A 352 -28.18 0.74 20.92
C SER A 352 -27.46 1.52 19.80
N PRO A 353 -28.15 2.44 19.10
CA PRO A 353 -27.50 3.35 18.15
C PRO A 353 -26.34 4.14 18.78
N ILE A 354 -26.45 4.52 20.05
CA ILE A 354 -25.38 5.24 20.76
C ILE A 354 -24.15 4.36 20.95
N ASP A 355 -24.34 3.08 21.30
CA ASP A 355 -23.23 2.14 21.49
C ASP A 355 -22.56 1.82 20.14
N CYS A 356 -23.35 1.70 19.08
CA CYS A 356 -22.86 1.57 17.71
C CYS A 356 -22.01 2.78 17.29
N LEU A 357 -22.49 3.99 17.56
CA LEU A 357 -21.73 5.23 17.28
C LEU A 357 -20.42 5.28 18.07
N GLY A 358 -20.44 4.89 19.36
CA GLY A 358 -19.23 4.81 20.18
C GLY A 358 -18.15 3.93 19.54
N ARG A 359 -18.52 2.75 19.05
CA ARG A 359 -17.59 1.82 18.39
C ARG A 359 -17.05 2.33 17.07
N LEU A 360 -17.88 2.97 16.26
CA LEU A 360 -17.42 3.60 15.02
C LEU A 360 -16.39 4.69 15.27
N LEU A 361 -16.47 5.39 16.42
CA LEU A 361 -15.51 6.41 16.80
C LEU A 361 -14.22 5.83 17.36
N GLU A 362 -14.28 4.71 18.08
CA GLU A 362 -13.10 3.99 18.59
C GLU A 362 -12.19 3.49 17.46
N GLU A 363 -12.80 3.09 16.33
CA GLU A 363 -12.12 2.47 15.19
C GLU A 363 -12.05 3.41 13.97
N GLY A 364 -12.49 4.66 14.11
CA GLY A 364 -12.56 5.64 13.02
C GLY A 364 -11.33 6.53 12.91
N PHE A 365 -11.05 7.02 11.70
CA PHE A 365 -9.95 7.93 11.40
C PHE A 365 -10.43 9.20 10.68
N VAL A 366 -9.82 10.34 11.04
CA VAL A 366 -9.99 11.63 10.35
C VAL A 366 -8.60 12.25 10.17
N ARG A 367 -8.31 12.77 8.97
CA ARG A 367 -7.01 13.34 8.56
C ARG A 367 -6.33 14.24 9.61
N GLU A 368 -7.10 15.10 10.28
CA GLU A 368 -6.59 16.07 11.27
C GLU A 368 -6.62 15.54 12.72
N GLY A 369 -6.89 14.25 12.90
CA GLY A 369 -7.06 13.60 14.20
C GLY A 369 -8.24 14.10 15.01
N ARG A 370 -9.10 14.96 14.43
CA ARG A 370 -10.25 15.58 15.11
C ARG A 370 -11.50 15.50 14.26
N CYS A 371 -12.53 14.89 14.81
CA CYS A 371 -13.86 14.88 14.23
C CYS A 371 -14.54 16.24 14.46
N THR A 372 -14.94 16.91 13.39
CA THR A 372 -15.72 18.16 13.46
C THR A 372 -17.15 17.90 13.92
N ALA A 373 -17.83 18.94 14.42
CA ALA A 373 -19.24 18.83 14.79
C ALA A 373 -20.14 18.43 13.60
N ALA A 374 -19.79 18.84 12.38
CA ALA A 374 -20.53 18.45 11.17
C ALA A 374 -20.36 16.96 10.86
N GLN A 375 -19.12 16.44 10.94
CA GLN A 375 -18.82 15.01 10.80
C GLN A 375 -19.57 14.18 11.85
N MET A 376 -19.53 14.58 13.12
CA MET A 376 -20.24 13.89 14.20
C MET A 376 -21.75 13.83 13.97
N ARG A 377 -22.37 14.95 13.57
CA ARG A 377 -23.81 14.97 13.23
C ARG A 377 -24.13 14.07 12.03
N GLY A 378 -23.22 14.00 11.05
CA GLY A 378 -23.33 13.09 9.92
C GLY A 378 -23.35 11.63 10.39
N LEU A 379 -22.36 11.23 11.19
CA LEU A 379 -22.27 9.87 11.72
C LEU A 379 -23.50 9.51 12.56
N ALA A 380 -23.93 10.40 13.45
CA ALA A 380 -25.13 10.19 14.26
C ALA A 380 -26.38 9.96 13.39
N ARG A 381 -26.56 10.73 12.31
CA ARG A 381 -27.66 10.51 11.36
C ARG A 381 -27.52 9.19 10.61
N MET A 382 -26.33 8.82 10.16
CA MET A 382 -26.11 7.55 9.47
C MET A 382 -26.53 6.37 10.36
N VAL A 383 -26.09 6.39 11.63
CA VAL A 383 -26.43 5.34 12.60
C VAL A 383 -27.91 5.32 12.95
N ASP A 384 -28.55 6.50 13.08
CA ASP A 384 -29.99 6.62 13.36
C ASP A 384 -30.89 6.12 12.22
N ASN A 385 -30.38 6.10 10.98
CA ASN A 385 -31.11 5.66 9.79
C ASN A 385 -30.77 4.23 9.34
N ALA A 386 -29.88 3.53 10.06
CA ALA A 386 -29.47 2.17 9.74
C ALA A 386 -29.98 1.18 10.80
N ASP A 387 -30.22 -0.06 10.40
CA ASP A 387 -30.43 -1.14 11.34
C ASP A 387 -29.13 -1.43 12.08
N THR A 388 -29.14 -1.28 13.41
CA THR A 388 -27.95 -1.53 14.22
C THR A 388 -28.13 -2.81 15.01
N CYS A 389 -27.21 -3.75 14.84
CA CYS A 389 -27.25 -5.02 15.54
C CYS A 389 -25.86 -5.54 15.93
N THR A 390 -25.84 -6.43 16.91
CA THR A 390 -24.66 -7.21 17.30
C THR A 390 -24.86 -8.64 16.84
N LEU A 391 -23.88 -9.18 16.12
CA LEU A 391 -23.82 -10.57 15.69
C LEU A 391 -22.93 -11.36 16.65
N HIS A 392 -23.54 -12.21 17.45
CA HIS A 392 -22.81 -13.22 18.21
C HIS A 392 -22.63 -14.47 17.35
N TYR A 393 -21.43 -15.03 17.27
CA TYR A 393 -21.19 -16.25 16.49
C TYR A 393 -19.87 -16.94 16.88
N ALA A 394 -19.74 -18.24 16.60
CA ALA A 394 -18.48 -18.98 16.74
C ALA A 394 -17.80 -19.19 15.37
N GLU A 395 -18.59 -19.63 14.39
CA GLU A 395 -18.15 -20.01 13.04
C GLU A 395 -18.87 -19.18 11.97
N ALA A 396 -18.14 -18.79 10.94
CA ALA A 396 -18.61 -17.83 9.94
C ALA A 396 -19.71 -18.41 9.04
N GLU A 397 -19.66 -19.72 8.76
CA GLU A 397 -20.67 -20.46 8.00
C GLU A 397 -22.05 -20.37 8.64
N ALA A 398 -22.12 -20.38 9.98
CA ALA A 398 -23.38 -20.26 10.71
C ALA A 398 -23.90 -18.81 10.77
N ALA A 399 -23.01 -17.83 10.68
CA ALA A 399 -23.36 -16.40 10.70
C ALA A 399 -23.81 -15.89 9.33
N LEU A 400 -23.37 -16.54 8.26
CA LEU A 400 -23.57 -16.09 6.88
C LEU A 400 -25.04 -15.84 6.50
N PRO A 401 -26.00 -16.76 6.76
CA PRO A 401 -27.39 -16.53 6.37
C PRO A 401 -28.03 -15.33 7.08
N LEU A 402 -27.56 -14.99 8.28
CA LEU A 402 -28.05 -13.84 9.04
C LEU A 402 -27.61 -12.52 8.42
N ILE A 403 -26.40 -12.47 7.85
CA ILE A 403 -25.88 -11.28 7.14
C ILE A 403 -26.57 -11.13 5.80
N GLU A 404 -26.73 -12.22 5.04
CA GLU A 404 -27.41 -12.22 3.74
C GLU A 404 -28.85 -11.72 3.83
N ALA A 405 -29.55 -12.06 4.93
CA ALA A 405 -30.92 -11.63 5.16
C ALA A 405 -31.08 -10.12 5.44
N LEU A 406 -30.00 -9.37 5.70
CA LEU A 406 -30.08 -7.92 5.97
C LEU A 406 -30.33 -7.07 4.72
N LEU A 407 -30.08 -7.62 3.52
CA LEU A 407 -30.26 -6.94 2.23
C LEU A 407 -31.24 -7.66 1.29
N ALA A 408 -31.87 -8.74 1.76
CA ALA A 408 -32.92 -9.48 1.06
C ALA A 408 -34.28 -8.81 1.27
#